data_AF-A0A485CLQ4-F1
#
_entry.id   AF-A0A485CLQ4-F1
#
_cell.length_a   1.000
_cell.length_b   1.000
_cell.length_c   1.000
_cell.angle_alpha   90.00
_cell.angle_beta   90.00
_cell.angle_gamma   90.00
#
_symmetry.space_group_name_H-M   'P 1'
#
loop_
_entity.id
_entity.type
_entity.pdbx_description
1 polymer ?
#
loop_
_entity_poly.entity_id
_entity_poly.type
_entity_poly.pdbx_seq_one_letter_code
_entity_poly.pdbx_strand_id
1 'polypeptide(L)'
;MPIQLIQLQRIAAERGLAQQARSWLTPIQCYNKIPWDAMKLNKAGVTSPTSFSLLSMSPVGCQLSALKKSEDRDELILRLYNPSESIGSEAAVSFSREVVQCRETGMDEVPYSEQANSQGIAGVFRPGQSRTFSLKLK
;
A
#
# COMPACT_ATOMS: atom_id res chain seq x y z
N MET A 1 -27.46 -9.77 -25.36
CA MET A 1 -26.36 -10.14 -24.45
C MET A 1 -25.64 -8.91 -23.84
N PRO A 2 -26.27 -8.08 -22.99
CA PRO A 2 -25.53 -7.08 -22.20
C PRO A 2 -25.47 -7.39 -20.68
N ILE A 3 -26.19 -8.40 -20.20
CA ILE A 3 -26.41 -8.63 -18.76
C ILE A 3 -25.17 -9.22 -18.05
N GLN A 4 -24.29 -9.94 -18.76
CA GLN A 4 -23.14 -10.60 -18.15
C GLN A 4 -21.98 -9.66 -17.78
N LEU A 5 -21.88 -8.47 -18.40
CA LEU A 5 -20.78 -7.54 -18.14
C LEU A 5 -21.00 -6.75 -16.83
N ILE A 6 -22.25 -6.42 -16.51
CA ILE A 6 -22.63 -5.65 -15.31
C ILE A 6 -22.46 -6.50 -14.03
N GLN A 7 -22.66 -7.82 -14.13
CA GLN A 7 -22.52 -8.71 -12.98
C GLN A 7 -21.05 -8.89 -12.54
N LEU A 8 -20.09 -8.69 -13.45
CA LEU A 8 -18.66 -8.77 -13.14
C LEU A 8 -18.20 -7.63 -12.23
N GLN A 9 -18.75 -6.42 -12.38
CA GLN A 9 -18.29 -5.23 -11.64
C GLN A 9 -18.59 -5.31 -10.14
N ARG A 10 -19.77 -5.81 -9.73
CA ARG A 10 -20.09 -6.03 -8.30
C ARG A 10 -19.22 -7.13 -7.67
N ILE A 11 -18.98 -8.21 -8.39
CA ILE A 11 -18.20 -9.36 -7.90
C ILE A 11 -16.70 -9.06 -7.87
N ALA A 12 -16.22 -8.13 -8.72
CA ALA A 12 -14.79 -7.83 -8.86
C ALA A 12 -14.15 -7.27 -7.58
N ALA A 13 -14.86 -6.39 -6.86
CA ALA A 13 -14.37 -5.84 -5.59
C ALA A 13 -14.38 -6.91 -4.48
N GLU A 14 -15.45 -7.71 -4.42
CA GLU A 14 -15.62 -8.77 -3.41
C GLU A 14 -14.66 -9.95 -3.63
N ARG A 15 -14.27 -10.25 -4.88
CA ARG A 15 -13.36 -11.34 -5.23
C ARG A 15 -11.92 -10.91 -5.49
N GLY A 16 -11.59 -9.63 -5.28
CA GLY A 16 -10.21 -9.14 -5.40
C GLY A 16 -9.67 -9.14 -6.83
N LEU A 17 -10.55 -9.18 -7.85
CA LEU A 17 -10.15 -9.27 -9.26
C LEU A 17 -9.27 -8.09 -9.67
N ALA A 18 -9.58 -6.89 -9.19
CA ALA A 18 -8.81 -5.72 -9.54
C ALA A 18 -7.41 -5.70 -8.88
N GLN A 19 -7.25 -6.33 -7.70
CA GLN A 19 -5.93 -6.55 -7.12
C GLN A 19 -5.13 -7.60 -7.91
N GLN A 20 -5.77 -8.69 -8.32
CA GLN A 20 -5.15 -9.73 -9.15
C GLN A 20 -4.69 -9.19 -10.51
N ALA A 21 -5.55 -8.44 -11.19
CA ALA A 21 -5.23 -7.80 -12.47
C ALA A 21 -4.02 -6.87 -12.33
N ARG A 22 -3.92 -6.15 -11.21
CA ARG A 22 -2.79 -5.28 -10.94
C ARG A 22 -1.50 -6.03 -10.64
N SER A 23 -1.57 -7.11 -9.87
CA SER A 23 -0.43 -8.01 -9.66
C SER A 23 0.06 -8.60 -10.98
N TRP A 24 -0.85 -8.93 -11.90
CA TRP A 24 -0.52 -9.43 -13.24
C TRP A 24 0.24 -8.40 -14.09
N LEU A 25 -0.14 -7.13 -13.98
CA LEU A 25 0.53 -6.03 -14.68
C LEU A 25 1.86 -5.59 -14.04
N THR A 26 2.09 -5.97 -12.77
CA THR A 26 3.30 -5.55 -12.03
C THR A 26 4.43 -6.54 -12.28
N PRO A 27 5.49 -6.16 -13.00
CA PRO A 27 6.57 -7.09 -13.32
C PRO A 27 7.35 -7.47 -12.06
N ILE A 28 7.73 -8.75 -11.99
CA ILE A 28 8.66 -9.23 -10.97
C ILE A 28 10.06 -8.75 -11.34
N GLN A 29 10.70 -8.04 -10.42
CA GLN A 29 12.07 -7.57 -10.59
C GLN A 29 13.04 -8.55 -9.93
N CYS A 30 13.95 -9.10 -10.72
CA CYS A 30 15.01 -10.00 -10.25
C CYS A 30 16.36 -9.29 -10.41
N TYR A 31 17.14 -9.22 -9.34
CA TYR A 31 18.50 -8.70 -9.36
C TYR A 31 19.46 -9.71 -8.76
N ASN A 32 20.59 -9.96 -9.44
CA ASN A 32 21.63 -10.83 -8.94
C ASN A 32 22.61 -10.02 -8.08
N LYS A 33 22.52 -10.19 -6.76
CA LYS A 33 23.44 -9.55 -5.83
C LYS A 33 24.77 -10.31 -5.81
N ILE A 34 25.80 -9.71 -6.39
CA ILE A 34 27.16 -10.26 -6.34
C ILE A 34 27.70 -10.15 -4.90
N PRO A 35 28.22 -11.24 -4.30
CA PRO A 35 28.81 -11.19 -2.98
C PRO A 35 30.04 -10.25 -2.94
N TRP A 36 30.22 -9.52 -1.84
CA TRP A 36 31.35 -8.60 -1.65
C TRP A 36 32.71 -9.32 -1.77
N ASP A 37 32.77 -10.57 -1.29
CA ASP A 37 33.97 -11.41 -1.29
C ASP A 37 34.43 -11.75 -2.72
N ALA A 38 33.48 -11.97 -3.63
CA ALA A 38 33.76 -12.25 -5.05
C ALA A 38 34.37 -11.04 -5.79
N MET A 39 34.26 -9.83 -5.23
CA MET A 39 34.72 -8.59 -5.87
C MET A 39 35.76 -7.82 -5.04
N LYS A 40 36.31 -8.42 -3.96
CA LYS A 40 37.20 -7.73 -2.99
C LYS A 40 36.65 -6.37 -2.52
N LEU A 41 35.33 -6.25 -2.41
CA LEU A 41 34.67 -5.03 -1.96
C LEU A 41 34.67 -4.97 -0.43
N ASN A 42 34.55 -3.76 0.14
CA ASN A 42 34.33 -3.61 1.57
C ASN A 42 33.03 -4.32 1.99
N LYS A 43 33.04 -4.94 3.18
CA LYS A 43 31.82 -5.50 3.76
C LYS A 43 30.75 -4.42 3.87
N ALA A 44 29.54 -4.74 3.43
CA ALA A 44 28.41 -3.83 3.60
C ALA A 44 28.15 -3.61 5.09
N GLY A 45 28.03 -2.34 5.51
CA GLY A 45 27.69 -1.98 6.90
C GLY A 45 26.23 -2.22 7.26
N VAL A 46 25.42 -2.71 6.32
CA VAL A 46 23.99 -2.99 6.48
C VAL A 46 23.72 -4.44 6.13
N THR A 47 23.13 -5.18 7.08
CA THR A 47 22.67 -6.55 6.90
C THR A 47 21.17 -6.54 6.61
N SER A 48 20.77 -6.94 5.41
CA SER A 48 19.36 -7.16 5.07
C SER A 48 19.01 -8.64 5.25
N PRO A 49 17.82 -8.97 5.77
CA PRO A 49 17.39 -10.36 5.89
C PRO A 49 17.16 -10.99 4.50
N THR A 50 17.21 -12.32 4.44
CA THR A 50 16.98 -13.08 3.20
C THR A 50 15.58 -12.85 2.61
N SER A 51 14.58 -12.63 3.47
CA SER A 51 13.21 -12.31 3.09
C SER A 51 12.70 -11.17 3.96
N PHE A 52 12.01 -10.22 3.35
CA PHE A 52 11.41 -9.08 4.03
C PHE A 52 10.10 -8.69 3.35
N SER A 53 9.10 -8.36 4.15
CA SER A 53 7.88 -7.70 3.70
C SER A 53 7.71 -6.41 4.50
N LEU A 54 7.48 -5.29 3.81
CA LEU A 54 7.23 -4.01 4.47
C LEU A 54 5.80 -3.94 5.02
N LEU A 55 4.84 -4.44 4.24
CA LEU A 55 3.42 -4.46 4.58
C LEU A 55 2.72 -5.65 3.93
N SER A 56 1.59 -6.05 4.50
CA SER A 56 0.65 -7.00 3.91
C SER A 56 -0.74 -6.38 3.88
N MET A 57 -1.53 -6.78 2.87
CA MET A 57 -2.89 -6.30 2.67
C MET A 57 -3.82 -7.45 2.34
N SER A 58 -5.09 -7.29 2.69
CA SER A 58 -6.15 -8.16 2.19
C SER A 58 -6.18 -8.15 0.64
N PRO A 59 -6.33 -9.31 -0.02
CA PRO A 59 -6.48 -9.37 -1.48
C PRO A 59 -7.83 -8.82 -1.97
N VAL A 60 -8.78 -8.59 -1.06
CA VAL A 60 -10.12 -8.06 -1.34
C VAL A 60 -10.34 -6.72 -0.63
N GLY A 61 -11.19 -5.86 -1.20
CA GLY A 61 -11.49 -4.53 -0.65
C GLY A 61 -10.61 -3.41 -1.21
N CYS A 62 -10.06 -2.58 -0.33
CA CYS A 62 -9.21 -1.44 -0.71
C CYS A 62 -7.89 -1.89 -1.35
N GLN A 63 -7.46 -1.17 -2.39
CA GLN A 63 -6.23 -1.46 -3.14
C GLN A 63 -5.15 -0.42 -2.91
N LEU A 64 -3.90 -0.89 -2.96
CA LEU A 64 -2.73 -0.02 -2.91
C LEU A 64 -2.57 0.74 -4.22
N SER A 65 -2.80 2.05 -4.24
CA SER A 65 -2.58 2.88 -5.43
C SER A 65 -1.15 3.41 -5.52
N ALA A 66 -0.59 3.86 -4.41
CA ALA A 66 0.78 4.36 -4.36
C ALA A 66 1.43 4.03 -3.02
N LEU A 67 2.72 3.70 -3.07
CA LEU A 67 3.59 3.59 -1.91
C LEU A 67 4.89 4.30 -2.26
N LYS A 68 5.21 5.37 -1.54
CA LYS A 68 6.45 6.12 -1.72
C LYS A 68 6.98 6.66 -0.40
N LYS A 69 8.20 7.18 -0.40
CA LYS A 69 8.71 8.02 0.68
C LYS A 69 8.20 9.45 0.48
N SER A 70 7.91 10.17 1.57
CA SER A 70 7.69 11.61 1.48
C SER A 70 8.96 12.31 1.01
N GLU A 71 8.80 13.43 0.31
CA GLU A 71 9.91 14.16 -0.32
C GLU A 71 10.80 14.83 0.73
N ASP A 72 10.18 15.48 1.71
CA ASP A 72 10.89 16.29 2.72
C ASP A 72 10.97 15.63 4.11
N ARG A 73 10.23 14.54 4.32
CA ARG A 73 10.05 13.93 5.64
C ARG A 73 10.52 12.49 5.68
N ASP A 74 10.91 12.04 6.87
CA ASP A 74 11.17 10.63 7.14
C ASP A 74 9.87 9.87 7.45
N GLU A 75 8.96 9.90 6.48
CA GLU A 75 7.64 9.28 6.53
C GLU A 75 7.35 8.55 5.20
N LEU A 76 6.55 7.49 5.27
CA LEU A 76 6.03 6.77 4.12
C LEU A 76 4.68 7.33 3.74
N ILE A 77 4.48 7.58 2.45
CA ILE A 77 3.20 7.96 1.89
C ILE A 77 2.54 6.72 1.29
N LEU A 78 1.39 6.36 1.84
CA LEU A 78 0.56 5.25 1.37
C LEU A 78 -0.75 5.80 0.85
N ARG A 79 -1.08 5.53 -0.41
CA ARG A 79 -2.38 5.85 -0.98
C ARG A 79 -3.16 4.59 -1.26
N LEU A 80 -4.38 4.57 -0.75
CA LEU A 80 -5.33 3.48 -0.92
C LEU A 80 -6.54 3.98 -1.70
N TYR A 81 -7.16 3.06 -2.44
CA TYR A 81 -8.33 3.33 -3.26
C TYR A 81 -9.37 2.24 -3.08
N ASN A 82 -10.64 2.62 -2.93
CA ASN A 82 -11.75 1.68 -2.95
C ASN A 82 -12.27 1.51 -4.39
N PRO A 83 -12.07 0.34 -5.03
CA PRO A 83 -12.53 0.08 -6.40
C PRO A 83 -14.04 -0.15 -6.51
N SER A 84 -14.75 -0.31 -5.40
CA SER A 84 -16.20 -0.52 -5.41
C SER A 84 -16.93 0.77 -5.75
N GLU A 85 -17.92 0.68 -6.63
CA GLU A 85 -18.79 1.80 -7.01
C GLU A 85 -20.02 1.95 -6.10
N SER A 86 -20.30 0.96 -5.25
CA SER A 86 -21.52 0.93 -4.42
C SER A 86 -21.30 0.66 -2.94
N ILE A 87 -20.20 0.01 -2.56
CA ILE A 87 -19.97 -0.45 -1.18
C ILE A 87 -18.72 0.22 -0.60
N GLY A 88 -18.83 0.73 0.63
CA GLY A 88 -17.68 1.18 1.38
C GLY A 88 -16.84 0.01 1.91
N SER A 89 -15.52 0.14 1.92
CA SER A 89 -14.63 -0.91 2.44
C SER A 89 -13.67 -0.32 3.46
N GLU A 90 -13.37 -1.07 4.51
CA GLU A 90 -12.21 -0.78 5.35
C GLU A 90 -10.92 -1.25 4.67
N ALA A 91 -9.80 -0.66 5.07
CA ALA A 91 -8.49 -1.04 4.61
C ALA A 91 -7.80 -1.92 5.66
N ALA A 92 -7.66 -3.20 5.38
CA ALA A 92 -6.86 -4.12 6.21
C ALA A 92 -5.40 -4.07 5.73
N VAL A 93 -4.59 -3.21 6.35
CA VAL A 93 -3.15 -3.08 6.09
C VAL A 93 -2.38 -3.36 7.37
N SER A 94 -1.44 -4.29 7.30
CA SER A 94 -0.53 -4.63 8.40
C SER A 94 0.89 -4.28 8.01
N PHE A 95 1.66 -3.67 8.90
CA PHE A 95 3.07 -3.33 8.68
C PHE A 95 3.98 -4.27 9.47
N SER A 96 5.18 -4.53 8.94
CA SER A 96 6.17 -5.34 9.66
C SER A 96 6.87 -4.60 10.81
N ARG A 97 6.75 -3.27 10.84
CA ARG A 97 7.25 -2.40 11.90
C ARG A 97 6.08 -1.68 12.58
N GLU A 98 6.28 -1.31 13.84
CA GLU A 98 5.31 -0.54 14.61
C GLU A 98 5.05 0.82 13.92
N VAL A 99 3.77 1.15 13.70
CA VAL A 99 3.36 2.45 13.17
C VAL A 99 3.27 3.42 14.35
N VAL A 100 4.27 4.31 14.44
CA VAL A 100 4.35 5.33 15.49
C VAL A 100 3.35 6.46 15.25
N GLN A 101 3.12 6.77 13.98
CA GLN A 101 2.24 7.85 13.58
C GLN A 101 1.58 7.53 12.24
N CYS A 102 0.29 7.78 12.15
CA CYS A 102 -0.48 7.76 10.92
C CYS A 102 -1.33 9.03 10.88
N ARG A 103 -1.26 9.76 9.76
CA ARG A 103 -2.09 10.95 9.48
C ARG A 103 -2.63 10.84 8.08
N GLU A 104 -3.89 11.20 7.89
CA GLU A 104 -4.47 11.32 6.57
C GLU A 104 -4.10 12.69 5.98
N THR A 105 -3.77 12.68 4.70
CA THR A 105 -3.22 13.82 3.98
C THR A 105 -3.98 14.02 2.67
N GLY A 106 -3.87 15.23 2.13
CA GLY A 106 -4.29 15.50 0.76
C GLY A 106 -3.44 14.76 -0.27
N MET A 107 -3.81 14.93 -1.54
CA MET A 107 -3.02 14.46 -2.69
C MET A 107 -1.62 15.10 -2.74
N ASP A 108 -1.49 16.28 -2.13
CA ASP A 108 -0.31 17.12 -1.95
C ASP A 108 0.54 16.73 -0.72
N GLU A 109 0.19 15.65 -0.03
CA GLU A 109 0.85 15.16 1.20
C GLU A 109 0.76 16.11 2.40
N VAL A 110 -0.06 17.17 2.31
CA VAL A 110 -0.28 18.07 3.43
C VAL A 110 -1.28 17.41 4.39
N PRO A 111 -0.92 17.21 5.67
CA PRO A 111 -1.85 16.64 6.65
C PRO A 111 -3.05 17.55 6.85
N TYR A 112 -4.24 16.96 6.98
CA TYR A 112 -5.43 17.73 7.33
C TYR A 112 -5.30 18.28 8.77
N SER A 113 -5.79 19.50 8.98
CA SER A 113 -5.85 20.12 10.30
C SER A 113 -6.75 19.32 11.25
N GLU A 114 -6.32 19.17 12.51
CA GLU A 114 -7.06 18.48 13.58
C GLU A 114 -7.25 16.96 13.41
N GLN A 115 -6.14 16.23 13.23
CA GLN A 115 -6.15 14.77 13.31
C GLN A 115 -5.43 14.28 14.56
N ALA A 116 -6.11 13.44 15.34
CA ALA A 116 -5.44 12.63 16.35
C ALA A 116 -4.45 11.68 15.67
N ASN A 117 -3.22 11.60 16.19
CA ASN A 117 -2.27 10.60 15.74
C ASN A 117 -2.87 9.21 15.98
N SER A 118 -3.11 8.45 14.91
CA SER A 118 -3.50 7.05 15.01
C SER A 118 -2.28 6.14 14.84
N GLN A 119 -2.36 4.93 15.37
CA GLN A 119 -1.34 3.88 15.18
C GLN A 119 -1.62 3.01 13.93
N GLY A 120 -2.46 3.49 13.02
CA GLY A 120 -2.87 2.72 11.86
C GLY A 120 -3.86 3.45 10.97
N ILE A 121 -4.22 2.80 9.87
CA ILE A 121 -5.19 3.31 8.91
C ILE A 121 -6.59 3.01 9.45
N ALA A 122 -7.37 4.05 9.70
CA ALA A 122 -8.71 3.92 10.27
C ALA A 122 -9.78 4.47 9.33
N GLY A 123 -11.00 3.95 9.49
CA GLY A 123 -12.20 4.42 8.83
C GLY A 123 -12.48 3.76 7.47
N VAL A 124 -13.76 3.81 7.11
CA VAL A 124 -14.29 3.23 5.87
C VAL A 124 -13.99 4.15 4.68
N PHE A 125 -13.52 3.56 3.58
CA PHE A 125 -13.39 4.23 2.30
C PHE A 125 -14.74 4.18 1.59
N ARG A 126 -15.28 5.36 1.26
CA ARG A 126 -16.51 5.46 0.46
C ARG A 126 -16.30 4.84 -0.93
N PRO A 127 -17.38 4.48 -1.64
CA PRO A 127 -17.26 3.97 -3.00
C PRO A 127 -16.47 4.93 -3.90
N GLY A 128 -15.52 4.41 -4.67
CA GLY A 128 -14.64 5.20 -5.54
C GLY A 128 -13.70 6.19 -4.83
N GLN A 129 -13.61 6.15 -3.49
CA GLN A 129 -12.78 7.10 -2.75
C GLN A 129 -11.31 6.67 -2.75
N SER A 130 -10.42 7.65 -2.93
CA SER A 130 -8.99 7.51 -2.62
C SER A 130 -8.63 8.31 -1.38
N ARG A 131 -7.83 7.73 -0.49
CA ARG A 131 -7.31 8.39 0.72
C ARG A 131 -5.80 8.18 0.78
N THR A 132 -5.08 9.21 1.20
CA THR A 132 -3.62 9.22 1.30
C THR A 132 -3.21 9.35 2.76
N PHE A 133 -2.27 8.53 3.21
CA PHE A 133 -1.79 8.52 4.59
C PHE A 133 -0.28 8.77 4.61
N SER A 134 0.16 9.64 5.52
CA SER A 134 1.56 9.75 5.92
C SER A 134 1.79 8.92 7.17
N LEU A 135 2.76 8.01 7.10
CA LEU A 135 3.04 6.97 8.08
C LEU A 135 4.48 7.08 8.56
N LYS A 136 4.68 7.10 9.88
CA LYS A 136 5.99 6.97 10.50
C LYS A 136 6.13 5.60 11.12
N LEU A 137 7.11 4.83 10.64
CA LEU A 137 7.45 3.52 11.19
C LEU A 137 8.61 3.65 12.18
N LYS A 138 8.59 2.85 13.25
CA LYS A 138 9.64 2.81 14.28
C LYS A 138 10.86 2.08 13.80
#